data_AF-A0A1F5GGR2-F1
#
_entry.id   AF-A0A1F5GGR2-F1
#
_cell.length_a   1.000
_cell.length_b   1.000
_cell.length_c   1.000
_cell.angle_alpha   90.00
_cell.angle_beta   90.00
_cell.angle_gamma   90.00
#
_symmetry.space_group_name_H-M   'P 1'
#
loop_
_entity.id
_entity.type
_entity.pdbx_description
1 polymer ?
#
loop_
_entity_poly.entity_id
_entity_poly.type
_entity_poly.pdbx_seq_one_letter_code
_entity_poly.pdbx_strand_id
1 'polypeptide(L)'
;MDNSLWQRLIAKIGIAILIIALIDLVYINWWILQSQSSKVKSQNLEETRAVQQEIIEEMPSPSVIPSPKSESKTDTKSPETKTVETKTIVERETQTIVQTAQKEIFIPIGSGSTKNNNYEDLAGLEVTIDTNKYPNIESAVFEASIWVQDGNGKMFAQLFNSTDKHPVWISEISTNSAKGVLTASSNITLDKGAKTYKVQAKTNLTEYAAHVENARIKITLK
;
A
#
# COMPACT_ATOMS: atom_id res chain seq x y z
N MET A 1 -20.46 -69.66 -15.47
CA MET A 1 -21.41 -68.66 -14.92
C MET A 1 -20.73 -67.92 -13.76
N ASP A 2 -19.85 -66.94 -14.05
CA ASP A 2 -18.67 -66.75 -13.18
C ASP A 2 -18.50 -65.34 -12.58
N ASN A 3 -19.45 -64.44 -12.85
CA ASN A 3 -19.38 -63.01 -12.50
C ASN A 3 -19.24 -62.72 -10.98
N SER A 4 -19.61 -63.67 -10.12
CA SER A 4 -19.65 -63.48 -8.65
C SER A 4 -18.26 -63.28 -8.03
N LEU A 5 -17.22 -63.95 -8.54
CA LEU A 5 -15.87 -63.84 -7.98
C LEU A 5 -15.24 -62.47 -8.28
N TRP A 6 -15.44 -61.95 -9.50
CA TRP A 6 -14.87 -60.67 -9.92
C TRP A 6 -15.53 -59.48 -9.20
N GLN A 7 -16.86 -59.51 -9.02
CA GLN A 7 -17.58 -58.53 -8.19
C GLN A 7 -17.08 -58.50 -6.74
N ARG A 8 -16.84 -59.67 -6.12
CA ARG A 8 -16.27 -59.77 -4.76
C ARG A 8 -14.84 -59.23 -4.68
N LEU A 9 -14.08 -59.25 -5.78
CA LEU A 9 -12.74 -58.69 -5.84
C LEU A 9 -12.79 -57.15 -5.93
N ILE A 10 -13.59 -56.60 -6.85
CA ILE A 10 -13.80 -55.14 -6.98
C ILE A 10 -14.28 -54.53 -5.67
N ALA A 11 -15.29 -55.15 -5.02
CA ALA A 11 -15.84 -54.64 -3.77
C ALA A 11 -14.77 -54.51 -2.67
N LYS A 12 -13.87 -55.49 -2.54
CA LYS A 12 -12.75 -55.42 -1.59
C LYS A 12 -11.75 -54.31 -1.93
N ILE A 13 -11.43 -54.12 -3.21
CA ILE A 13 -10.52 -53.07 -3.68
C ILE A 13 -11.13 -51.68 -3.42
N GLY A 14 -12.42 -51.47 -3.74
CA GLY A 14 -13.13 -50.22 -3.46
C GLY A 14 -13.19 -49.88 -1.97
N ILE A 15 -13.45 -50.87 -1.11
CA ILE A 15 -13.43 -50.71 0.35
C ILE A 15 -12.02 -50.34 0.84
N ALA A 16 -10.97 -50.98 0.32
CA ALA A 16 -9.58 -50.64 0.71
C ALA A 16 -9.20 -49.20 0.34
N ILE A 17 -9.56 -48.75 -0.87
CA ILE A 17 -9.33 -47.36 -1.32
C ILE A 17 -10.10 -46.36 -0.43
N LEU A 18 -11.36 -46.68 -0.09
CA LEU A 18 -12.19 -45.83 0.77
C LEU A 18 -11.63 -45.72 2.20
N ILE A 19 -11.07 -46.80 2.76
CA ILE A 19 -10.39 -46.79 4.07
C ILE A 19 -9.15 -45.88 4.03
N ILE A 20 -8.32 -45.96 2.98
CA ILE A 20 -7.13 -45.11 2.83
C ILE A 20 -7.54 -43.63 2.76
N ALA A 21 -8.54 -43.29 1.94
CA ALA A 21 -9.01 -41.92 1.80
C ALA A 21 -9.57 -41.31 3.12
N LEU A 22 -10.20 -42.13 3.97
CA LEU A 22 -10.64 -41.70 5.31
C LEU A 22 -9.47 -41.48 6.28
N ILE A 23 -8.42 -42.31 6.21
CA ILE A 23 -7.21 -42.15 7.03
C ILE A 23 -6.48 -40.85 6.66
N ASP A 24 -6.28 -40.58 5.37
CA ASP A 24 -5.67 -39.33 4.89
C ASP A 24 -6.47 -38.09 5.33
N LEU A 25 -7.80 -38.14 5.23
CA LEU A 25 -8.67 -37.04 5.64
C LEU A 25 -8.56 -36.74 7.15
N VAL A 26 -8.51 -37.79 7.98
CA VAL A 26 -8.31 -37.65 9.43
C VAL A 26 -6.91 -37.12 9.76
N TYR A 27 -5.87 -37.61 9.06
CA TYR A 27 -4.49 -37.17 9.25
C TYR A 27 -4.31 -35.68 8.90
N ILE A 28 -4.82 -35.24 7.75
CA ILE A 28 -4.78 -33.83 7.31
C ILE A 28 -5.51 -32.93 8.31
N ASN A 29 -6.69 -33.34 8.77
CA ASN A 29 -7.49 -32.58 9.73
C ASN A 29 -6.80 -32.48 11.11
N TRP A 30 -6.13 -33.53 11.57
CA TRP A 30 -5.34 -33.50 12.81
C TRP A 30 -4.11 -32.60 12.69
N TRP A 31 -3.38 -32.68 11.57
CA TRP A 31 -2.22 -31.84 11.28
C TRP A 31 -2.57 -30.35 11.26
N ILE A 32 -3.72 -29.98 10.68
CA ILE A 32 -4.18 -28.58 10.63
C ILE A 32 -4.46 -28.02 12.04
N LEU A 33 -5.00 -28.84 12.96
CA LEU A 33 -5.26 -28.44 14.34
C LEU A 33 -3.95 -28.21 15.12
N GLN A 34 -3.00 -29.14 15.01
CA GLN A 34 -1.72 -29.04 15.74
C GLN A 34 -0.91 -27.81 15.31
N SER A 35 -0.95 -27.45 14.03
CA SER A 35 -0.26 -26.28 13.46
C SER A 35 -0.64 -24.95 14.14
N GLN A 36 -1.91 -24.78 14.53
CA GLN A 36 -2.40 -23.52 15.12
C GLN A 36 -1.94 -23.31 16.58
N SER A 37 -1.73 -24.39 17.34
CA SER A 37 -1.48 -24.31 18.79
C SER A 37 -0.16 -23.61 19.14
N SER A 38 0.83 -23.68 18.26
CA SER A 38 2.19 -23.16 18.50
C SER A 38 2.32 -21.63 18.55
N LYS A 39 1.35 -20.87 18.00
CA LYS A 39 1.48 -19.41 17.86
C LYS A 39 1.07 -18.60 19.10
N VAL A 40 0.33 -19.19 20.04
CA VAL A 40 -0.30 -18.45 21.16
C VAL A 40 0.67 -18.16 22.31
N LYS A 41 1.77 -18.92 22.46
CA LYS A 41 2.62 -18.86 23.66
C LYS A 41 3.68 -17.75 23.68
N SER A 42 3.96 -17.10 22.55
CA SER A 42 5.08 -16.14 22.42
C SER A 42 4.73 -14.69 22.72
N GLN A 43 3.45 -14.32 22.87
CA GLN A 43 3.02 -12.92 23.08
C GLN A 43 2.84 -12.53 24.56
N ASN A 44 3.48 -13.23 25.50
CA ASN A 44 3.25 -13.02 26.95
C ASN A 44 4.54 -13.01 27.80
N LEU A 45 5.71 -12.70 27.21
CA LEU A 45 7.00 -12.76 27.92
C LEU A 45 7.94 -11.55 27.78
N GLU A 46 7.57 -10.51 27.01
CA GLU A 46 8.42 -9.30 26.86
C GLU A 46 7.86 -8.03 27.54
N GLU A 47 6.57 -8.01 27.90
CA GLU A 47 5.90 -6.84 28.48
C GLU A 47 6.18 -6.62 29.99
N THR A 48 7.44 -6.78 30.44
CA THR A 48 7.80 -6.61 31.86
C THR A 48 9.27 -6.23 32.08
N ARG A 49 9.96 -5.63 31.09
CA ARG A 49 11.39 -5.27 31.26
C ARG A 49 11.85 -3.97 30.58
N ALA A 50 11.00 -2.95 30.54
CA ALA A 50 11.32 -1.65 29.91
C ALA A 50 10.80 -0.40 30.68
N VAL A 51 10.80 -0.42 32.03
CA VAL A 51 10.48 0.78 32.84
C VAL A 51 11.42 0.93 34.05
N GLN A 52 12.66 1.36 33.80
CA GLN A 52 13.53 2.05 34.77
C GLN A 52 14.77 2.63 34.08
N GLN A 53 15.25 3.77 34.61
CA GLN A 53 16.26 4.68 34.02
C GLN A 53 15.79 5.35 32.71
N GLU A 54 16.09 6.63 32.44
CA GLU A 54 17.00 7.59 33.10
C GLU A 54 16.40 9.01 33.17
N ILE A 55 16.95 9.91 34.01
CA ILE A 55 16.40 11.23 34.36
C ILE A 55 17.54 12.27 34.52
N ILE A 56 17.42 13.46 33.88
CA ILE A 56 18.18 14.74 34.11
C ILE A 56 19.68 14.75 33.70
N GLU A 57 20.29 15.82 33.15
CA GLU A 57 19.81 17.13 32.61
C GLU A 57 20.06 17.15 31.06
N GLU A 58 20.55 18.13 30.27
CA GLU A 58 20.95 19.57 30.37
C GLU A 58 20.69 20.27 28.99
N MET A 59 20.84 21.59 28.91
CA MET A 59 21.00 22.36 27.66
C MET A 59 22.34 23.11 27.68
N PRO A 60 22.97 23.37 26.52
CA PRO A 60 23.23 24.79 26.22
C PRO A 60 23.07 25.21 24.74
N SER A 61 22.91 26.52 24.56
CA SER A 61 22.84 27.29 23.30
C SER A 61 23.14 28.77 23.66
N PRO A 62 23.57 29.70 22.77
CA PRO A 62 23.73 29.61 21.32
C PRO A 62 25.14 30.03 20.82
N SER A 63 25.32 30.18 19.49
CA SER A 63 26.41 30.96 18.88
C SER A 63 26.01 31.53 17.50
N VAL A 64 26.77 32.50 16.98
CA VAL A 64 26.22 33.59 16.13
C VAL A 64 26.76 33.61 14.68
N ILE A 65 25.83 33.63 13.73
CA ILE A 65 25.75 34.42 12.46
C ILE A 65 27.01 35.28 12.13
N PRO A 66 27.59 35.18 10.91
CA PRO A 66 27.07 36.03 9.82
C PRO A 66 27.13 35.49 8.37
N SER A 67 26.20 35.99 7.55
CA SER A 67 26.23 35.96 6.08
C SER A 67 27.06 37.12 5.49
N PRO A 68 27.54 37.00 4.25
CA PRO A 68 27.72 38.14 3.35
C PRO A 68 26.49 38.38 2.45
N LYS A 69 26.49 39.51 1.72
CA LYS A 69 25.39 40.06 0.92
C LYS A 69 25.87 40.42 -0.49
N SER A 70 24.94 40.73 -1.40
CA SER A 70 25.18 41.39 -2.71
C SER A 70 25.87 40.50 -3.77
N GLU A 71 25.86 40.84 -5.06
CA GLU A 71 25.49 42.10 -5.72
C GLU A 71 24.67 41.91 -7.03
N SER A 72 24.23 43.02 -7.64
CA SER A 72 23.34 43.11 -8.80
C SER A 72 23.91 43.98 -9.93
N LYS A 73 23.67 43.57 -11.18
CA LYS A 73 23.49 44.36 -12.42
C LYS A 73 22.81 43.42 -13.45
N THR A 74 21.71 43.76 -14.14
CA THR A 74 21.49 44.87 -15.09
C THR A 74 22.32 44.69 -16.36
N ASP A 75 21.67 44.40 -17.51
CA ASP A 75 21.72 45.36 -18.62
C ASP A 75 20.61 45.22 -19.68
N THR A 76 20.40 46.31 -20.41
CA THR A 76 19.27 46.55 -21.33
C THR A 76 19.67 46.42 -22.80
N LYS A 77 18.91 45.70 -23.64
CA LYS A 77 18.61 46.18 -25.01
C LYS A 77 17.40 45.55 -25.71
N SER A 78 16.84 46.35 -26.61
CA SER A 78 15.70 46.12 -27.50
C SER A 78 15.79 47.21 -28.61
N PRO A 79 15.15 47.07 -29.79
CA PRO A 79 14.66 45.88 -30.48
C PRO A 79 15.43 45.62 -31.78
N GLU A 80 15.08 44.58 -32.55
CA GLU A 80 15.32 44.56 -34.00
C GLU A 80 14.10 44.02 -34.74
N THR A 81 13.63 44.76 -35.75
CA THR A 81 12.35 44.53 -36.42
C THR A 81 12.53 43.58 -37.61
N LYS A 82 11.73 42.50 -37.67
CA LYS A 82 11.62 41.67 -38.89
C LYS A 82 10.16 41.46 -39.29
N THR A 83 9.86 41.93 -40.50
CA THR A 83 8.60 41.74 -41.21
C THR A 83 8.37 40.26 -41.49
N VAL A 84 7.15 39.76 -41.27
CA VAL A 84 6.71 38.43 -41.71
C VAL A 84 5.35 38.57 -42.38
N GLU A 85 5.14 37.79 -43.44
CA GLU A 85 4.05 37.96 -44.42
C GLU A 85 2.70 37.48 -43.90
N THR A 86 1.64 38.22 -44.20
CA THR A 86 0.25 37.83 -43.90
C THR A 86 -0.18 36.64 -44.75
N LYS A 87 -0.13 35.44 -44.18
CA LYS A 87 -0.77 34.24 -44.76
C LYS A 87 -2.20 34.11 -44.23
N THR A 88 -3.15 33.94 -45.14
CA THR A 88 -4.58 33.80 -44.83
C THR A 88 -4.81 32.58 -43.93
N ILE A 89 -5.28 32.82 -42.71
CA ILE A 89 -5.62 31.75 -41.76
C ILE A 89 -7.02 31.25 -42.09
N VAL A 90 -7.16 29.94 -42.34
CA VAL A 90 -8.46 29.29 -42.40
C VAL A 90 -8.99 29.16 -40.97
N GLU A 91 -10.14 29.77 -40.70
CA GLU A 91 -10.77 29.76 -39.38
C GLU A 91 -11.26 28.36 -39.03
N ARG A 92 -10.45 27.64 -38.26
CA ARG A 92 -10.81 26.34 -37.68
C ARG A 92 -11.43 26.58 -36.31
N GLU A 93 -12.71 26.28 -36.17
CA GLU A 93 -13.43 26.39 -34.89
C GLU A 93 -12.68 25.65 -33.77
N THR A 94 -11.97 26.39 -32.92
CA THR A 94 -11.36 25.86 -31.71
C THR A 94 -12.45 25.68 -30.67
N GLN A 95 -12.89 24.43 -30.48
CA GLN A 95 -13.73 24.07 -29.34
C GLN A 95 -12.94 24.34 -28.05
N THR A 96 -13.28 25.44 -27.38
CA THR A 96 -12.67 25.84 -26.10
C THR A 96 -13.07 24.83 -25.03
N ILE A 97 -12.22 23.83 -24.79
CA ILE A 97 -12.37 22.90 -23.66
C ILE A 97 -12.18 23.72 -22.38
N VAL A 98 -13.29 24.06 -21.73
CA VAL A 98 -13.28 24.76 -20.44
C VAL A 98 -12.90 23.75 -19.35
N GLN A 99 -11.59 23.52 -19.20
CA GLN A 99 -11.05 22.73 -18.10
C GLN A 99 -11.12 23.55 -16.81
N THR A 100 -12.06 23.21 -15.93
CA THR A 100 -12.09 23.73 -14.56
C THR A 100 -10.87 23.22 -13.80
N ALA A 101 -10.23 24.11 -13.03
CA ALA A 101 -9.05 23.77 -12.25
C ALA A 101 -9.43 22.96 -10.99
N GLN A 102 -9.52 21.63 -11.15
CA GLN A 102 -9.74 20.69 -10.05
C GLN A 102 -8.65 20.85 -8.98
N LYS A 103 -9.05 20.77 -7.70
CA LYS A 103 -8.12 20.91 -6.58
C LYS A 103 -7.68 19.54 -6.08
N GLU A 104 -6.42 19.19 -6.31
CA GLU A 104 -5.79 18.02 -5.69
C GLU A 104 -5.27 18.34 -4.28
N ILE A 105 -5.35 17.35 -3.38
CA ILE A 105 -4.80 17.37 -2.04
C ILE A 105 -4.09 16.04 -1.80
N PHE A 106 -2.83 16.09 -1.36
CA PHE A 106 -2.04 14.91 -1.02
C PHE A 106 -1.92 14.77 0.50
N ILE A 107 -2.36 13.63 1.01
CA ILE A 107 -2.29 13.27 2.43
C ILE A 107 -1.19 12.21 2.58
N PRO A 108 0.02 12.57 3.04
CA PRO A 108 1.10 11.60 3.24
C PRO A 108 0.80 10.68 4.42
N ILE A 109 1.27 9.44 4.34
CA ILE A 109 1.14 8.41 5.38
C ILE A 109 2.53 7.93 5.83
N GLY A 110 3.46 7.65 4.90
CA GLY A 110 4.85 7.33 5.26
C GLY A 110 5.53 6.28 4.36
N SER A 111 6.51 5.59 4.93
CA SER A 111 7.33 4.56 4.27
C SER A 111 7.68 3.45 5.27
N GLY A 112 7.63 2.18 4.86
CA GLY A 112 7.89 1.00 5.70
C GLY A 112 7.99 -0.29 4.89
N SER A 113 8.23 -1.42 5.55
CA SER A 113 8.35 -2.72 4.90
C SER A 113 7.92 -3.89 5.78
N THR A 114 7.59 -5.02 5.16
CA THR A 114 7.30 -6.30 5.84
C THR A 114 7.83 -7.50 5.06
N LYS A 115 8.10 -8.59 5.77
CA LYS A 115 8.39 -9.93 5.23
C LYS A 115 7.24 -10.92 5.40
N ASN A 116 6.04 -10.45 5.79
CA ASN A 116 4.86 -11.28 6.03
C ASN A 116 4.18 -11.71 4.71
N ASN A 117 3.64 -12.93 4.68
CA ASN A 117 2.86 -13.46 3.55
C ASN A 117 1.34 -13.22 3.67
N ASN A 118 0.89 -12.75 4.83
CA ASN A 118 -0.45 -12.21 5.05
C ASN A 118 -0.37 -10.69 5.17
N TYR A 119 -1.52 -10.01 5.04
CA TYR A 119 -1.56 -8.56 5.23
C TYR A 119 -1.25 -8.18 6.68
N GLU A 120 -0.29 -7.28 6.83
CA GLU A 120 0.21 -6.79 8.11
C GLU A 120 0.25 -5.26 8.11
N ASP A 121 -0.17 -4.64 9.21
CA ASP A 121 -0.08 -3.20 9.43
C ASP A 121 1.39 -2.75 9.41
N LEU A 122 1.76 -1.87 8.48
CA LEU A 122 3.11 -1.30 8.48
C LEU A 122 3.25 -0.28 9.62
N ALA A 123 4.16 -0.55 10.56
CA ALA A 123 4.32 0.23 11.78
C ALA A 123 4.59 1.72 11.48
N GLY A 124 3.76 2.60 12.04
CA GLY A 124 3.83 4.05 11.85
C GLY A 124 3.18 4.59 10.57
N LEU A 125 2.68 3.73 9.66
CA LEU A 125 1.98 4.17 8.44
C LEU A 125 0.47 4.25 8.69
N GLU A 126 0.05 5.22 9.51
CA GLU A 126 -1.35 5.51 9.77
C GLU A 126 -1.68 7.01 9.69
N VAL A 127 -2.88 7.34 9.22
CA VAL A 127 -3.37 8.72 9.12
C VAL A 127 -4.86 8.79 9.45
N THR A 128 -5.29 9.82 10.18
CA THR A 128 -6.71 10.08 10.42
C THR A 128 -7.21 11.16 9.47
N ILE A 129 -8.16 10.80 8.61
CA ILE A 129 -8.80 11.69 7.63
C ILE A 129 -10.23 11.93 8.09
N ASP A 130 -10.62 13.21 8.19
CA ASP A 130 -12.01 13.61 8.45
C ASP A 130 -12.65 14.10 7.15
N THR A 131 -13.46 13.25 6.51
CA THR A 131 -14.05 13.56 5.19
C THR A 131 -14.91 14.82 5.19
N ASN A 132 -15.43 15.25 6.35
CA ASN A 132 -16.24 16.47 6.45
C ASN A 132 -15.43 17.74 6.17
N LYS A 133 -14.10 17.68 6.25
CA LYS A 133 -13.19 18.79 5.92
C LYS A 133 -12.88 18.90 4.41
N TYR A 134 -13.39 17.96 3.60
CA TYR A 134 -13.15 17.86 2.16
C TYR A 134 -14.49 17.99 1.42
N PRO A 135 -14.96 19.23 1.14
CA PRO A 135 -16.21 19.43 0.41
C PRO A 135 -16.09 18.90 -1.01
N ASN A 136 -17.12 18.21 -1.50
CA ASN A 136 -17.26 17.76 -2.89
C ASN A 136 -16.05 16.97 -3.43
N ILE A 137 -15.63 15.92 -2.71
CA ILE A 137 -14.70 14.91 -3.26
C ILE A 137 -15.24 14.39 -4.60
N GLU A 138 -14.41 14.44 -5.64
CA GLU A 138 -14.64 13.81 -6.94
C GLU A 138 -14.11 12.38 -6.95
N SER A 139 -12.87 12.21 -6.47
CA SER A 139 -12.20 10.92 -6.33
C SER A 139 -11.20 10.94 -5.18
N ALA A 140 -10.89 9.76 -4.67
CA ALA A 140 -9.72 9.51 -3.85
C ALA A 140 -8.94 8.32 -4.44
N VAL A 141 -7.62 8.33 -4.33
CA VAL A 141 -6.71 7.29 -4.87
C VAL A 141 -5.59 7.04 -3.87
N PHE A 142 -5.27 5.77 -3.61
CA PHE A 142 -4.06 5.40 -2.87
C PHE A 142 -2.87 5.35 -3.83
N GLU A 143 -1.79 6.05 -3.50
CA GLU A 143 -0.56 6.08 -4.29
C GLU A 143 0.65 5.77 -3.41
N ALA A 144 1.57 4.92 -3.88
CA ALA A 144 2.85 4.69 -3.21
C ALA A 144 3.93 4.24 -4.20
N SER A 145 5.19 4.56 -3.91
CA SER A 145 6.34 3.88 -4.52
C SER A 145 6.46 2.49 -3.88
N ILE A 146 6.31 1.43 -4.66
CA ILE A 146 6.36 0.06 -4.16
C ILE A 146 7.41 -0.78 -4.89
N TRP A 147 8.03 -1.72 -4.16
CA TRP A 147 9.00 -2.67 -4.71
C TRP A 147 9.15 -3.91 -3.83
N VAL A 148 9.59 -5.03 -4.42
CA VAL A 148 9.95 -6.26 -3.71
C VAL A 148 11.46 -6.45 -3.72
N GLN A 149 12.03 -6.87 -2.59
CA GLN A 149 13.47 -7.05 -2.43
C GLN A 149 14.05 -7.93 -3.57
N ASP A 150 15.11 -7.44 -4.20
CA ASP A 150 15.81 -8.10 -5.31
C ASP A 150 14.95 -8.40 -6.57
N GLY A 151 13.69 -7.94 -6.61
CA GLY A 151 12.73 -8.23 -7.69
C GLY A 151 12.13 -9.63 -7.65
N ASN A 152 12.34 -10.38 -6.57
CA ASN A 152 11.91 -11.77 -6.47
C ASN A 152 10.49 -11.88 -5.92
N GLY A 153 9.61 -12.53 -6.69
CA GLY A 153 8.21 -12.71 -6.32
C GLY A 153 7.33 -11.51 -6.69
N LYS A 154 6.36 -11.20 -5.83
CA LYS A 154 5.39 -10.12 -6.00
C LYS A 154 4.93 -9.61 -4.63
N MET A 155 4.99 -8.30 -4.43
CA MET A 155 4.44 -7.64 -3.26
C MET A 155 3.10 -6.94 -3.55
N PHE A 156 2.33 -6.71 -2.48
CA PHE A 156 1.04 -6.04 -2.52
C PHE A 156 0.94 -5.07 -1.33
N ALA A 157 0.30 -3.93 -1.53
CA ALA A 157 -0.04 -2.99 -0.46
C ALA A 157 -1.50 -2.51 -0.63
N GLN A 158 -2.19 -2.26 0.47
CA GLN A 158 -3.58 -1.81 0.51
C GLN A 158 -3.80 -0.82 1.66
N LEU A 159 -4.95 -0.15 1.66
CA LEU A 159 -5.42 0.61 2.83
C LEU A 159 -6.38 -0.22 3.67
N PHE A 160 -6.32 -0.02 4.99
CA PHE A 160 -7.23 -0.62 5.96
C PHE A 160 -7.83 0.47 6.85
N ASN A 161 -9.15 0.57 6.92
CA ASN A 161 -9.86 1.44 7.85
C ASN A 161 -9.82 0.77 9.23
N SER A 162 -8.94 1.25 10.13
CA SER A 162 -8.77 0.68 11.47
C SER A 162 -9.87 1.11 12.45
N THR A 163 -10.60 2.18 12.15
CA THR A 163 -11.78 2.62 12.92
C THR A 163 -12.94 1.63 12.76
N ASP A 164 -13.28 1.29 11.51
CA ASP A 164 -14.42 0.41 11.18
C ASP A 164 -14.00 -1.05 10.91
N LYS A 165 -12.68 -1.34 10.95
CA LYS A 165 -12.04 -2.66 10.92
C LYS A 165 -12.26 -3.46 9.63
N HIS A 166 -12.12 -2.80 8.47
CA HIS A 166 -12.19 -3.45 7.16
C HIS A 166 -11.13 -2.91 6.19
N PRO A 167 -10.72 -3.68 5.18
CA PRO A 167 -9.92 -3.16 4.07
C PRO A 167 -10.72 -2.09 3.31
N VAL A 168 -10.03 -1.08 2.76
CA VAL A 168 -10.63 -0.14 1.83
C VAL A 168 -10.72 -0.83 0.46
N TRP A 169 -11.94 -1.08 -0.01
CA TRP A 169 -12.17 -1.78 -1.28
C TRP A 169 -11.47 -1.07 -2.46
N ILE A 170 -10.89 -1.88 -3.34
CA ILE A 170 -10.17 -1.44 -4.56
C ILE A 170 -8.92 -0.57 -4.28
N SER A 171 -8.42 -0.53 -3.03
CA SER A 171 -7.16 0.15 -2.67
C SER A 171 -5.88 -0.68 -2.95
N GLU A 172 -6.00 -1.97 -3.31
CA GLU A 172 -4.84 -2.84 -3.51
C GLU A 172 -4.00 -2.41 -4.73
N ILE A 173 -2.71 -2.15 -4.48
CA ILE A 173 -1.67 -1.95 -5.48
C ILE A 173 -0.62 -3.07 -5.37
N SER A 174 0.05 -3.43 -6.46
CA SER A 174 1.00 -4.54 -6.45
C SER A 174 2.09 -4.44 -7.52
N THR A 175 3.26 -5.03 -7.25
CA THR A 175 4.42 -5.00 -8.16
C THR A 175 5.34 -6.21 -7.96
N ASN A 176 6.12 -6.53 -8.99
CA ASN A 176 7.26 -7.45 -8.98
C ASN A 176 8.59 -6.73 -9.28
N SER A 177 8.63 -5.39 -9.22
CA SER A 177 9.83 -4.60 -9.48
C SER A 177 10.86 -4.70 -8.34
N ALA A 178 12.14 -4.80 -8.71
CA ALA A 178 13.30 -4.69 -7.81
C ALA A 178 13.62 -3.23 -7.37
N LYS A 179 12.90 -2.25 -7.92
CA LYS A 179 13.11 -0.81 -7.71
C LYS A 179 11.76 -0.13 -7.48
N GLY A 180 11.72 0.90 -6.63
CA GLY A 180 10.49 1.65 -6.34
C GLY A 180 9.77 2.13 -7.60
N VAL A 181 8.53 1.65 -7.80
CA VAL A 181 7.64 2.10 -8.88
C VAL A 181 6.44 2.78 -8.23
N LEU A 182 6.24 4.06 -8.55
CA LEU A 182 5.03 4.79 -8.16
C LEU A 182 3.80 4.12 -8.81
N THR A 183 2.99 3.50 -7.97
CA THR A 183 1.79 2.75 -8.36
C THR A 183 0.57 3.37 -7.69
N ALA A 184 -0.54 3.45 -8.40
CA ALA A 184 -1.80 4.02 -7.95
C ALA A 184 -2.91 2.98 -7.96
N SER A 185 -3.84 3.07 -7.00
CA SER A 185 -5.06 2.26 -6.97
C SER A 185 -6.07 2.73 -8.03
N SER A 186 -7.20 2.02 -8.13
CA SER A 186 -8.40 2.64 -8.73
C SER A 186 -8.98 3.71 -7.79
N ASN A 187 -10.00 4.44 -8.23
CA ASN A 187 -10.74 5.35 -7.36
C ASN A 187 -11.34 4.57 -6.17
N ILE A 188 -10.97 4.97 -4.96
CA ILE A 188 -11.47 4.42 -3.70
C ILE A 188 -12.54 5.34 -3.08
N THR A 189 -13.45 4.74 -2.30
CA THR A 189 -14.37 5.48 -1.45
C THR A 189 -13.76 5.60 -0.06
N LEU A 190 -13.73 6.82 0.51
CA LEU A 190 -13.39 7.05 1.91
C LEU A 190 -14.67 7.07 2.76
N ASP A 191 -14.65 6.35 3.88
CA ASP A 191 -15.76 6.27 4.82
C ASP A 191 -15.99 7.61 5.54
N LYS A 192 -17.27 7.93 5.81
CA LYS A 192 -17.66 9.26 6.29
C LYS A 192 -17.22 9.52 7.73
N GLY A 193 -16.73 10.73 7.97
CA GLY A 193 -16.30 11.21 9.28
C GLY A 193 -14.79 11.15 9.47
N ALA A 194 -14.35 11.33 10.72
CA ALA A 194 -12.97 11.09 11.13
C ALA A 194 -12.69 9.58 11.20
N LYS A 195 -11.86 9.08 10.28
CA LYS A 195 -11.52 7.66 10.12
C LYS A 195 -10.01 7.51 10.02
N THR A 196 -9.47 6.52 10.72
CA THR A 196 -8.03 6.21 10.72
C THR A 196 -7.76 5.13 9.70
N TYR A 197 -6.92 5.45 8.71
CA TYR A 197 -6.50 4.56 7.64
C TYR A 197 -5.05 4.16 7.87
N LYS A 198 -4.78 2.86 7.76
CA LYS A 198 -3.44 2.28 7.83
C LYS A 198 -3.01 1.74 6.47
N VAL A 199 -1.71 1.73 6.20
CA VAL A 199 -1.16 0.94 5.09
C VAL A 199 -0.86 -0.48 5.58
N GLN A 200 -1.44 -1.46 4.91
CA GLN A 200 -1.09 -2.87 5.06
C GLN A 200 -0.29 -3.36 3.86
N ALA A 201 0.67 -4.24 4.07
CA ALA A 201 1.43 -4.86 2.98
C ALA A 201 1.63 -6.36 3.19
N LYS A 202 2.04 -7.06 2.12
CA LYS A 202 2.46 -8.47 2.11
C LYS A 202 3.39 -8.75 0.93
N THR A 203 4.22 -9.78 1.07
CA THR A 203 5.01 -10.40 -0.02
C THR A 203 4.48 -11.82 -0.29
N ASN A 204 4.61 -12.36 -1.51
CA ASN A 204 4.32 -13.78 -1.74
C ASN A 204 5.49 -14.71 -1.36
N LEU A 205 6.68 -14.17 -1.10
CA LEU A 205 7.89 -14.89 -0.67
C LEU A 205 8.49 -14.19 0.55
N THR A 206 8.41 -14.85 1.72
CA THR A 206 8.78 -14.27 3.03
C THR A 206 10.26 -13.89 3.13
N GLU A 207 11.08 -14.43 2.26
CA GLU A 207 12.52 -14.20 2.17
C GLU A 207 12.82 -12.78 1.64
N TYR A 208 11.93 -12.23 0.80
CA TYR A 208 12.10 -10.96 0.10
C TYR A 208 11.07 -9.94 0.61
N ALA A 209 11.54 -8.86 1.23
CA ALA A 209 10.66 -7.85 1.80
C ALA A 209 9.80 -7.14 0.75
N ALA A 210 8.54 -6.89 1.10
CA ALA A 210 7.69 -5.90 0.47
C ALA A 210 8.04 -4.52 1.03
N HIS A 211 8.41 -3.58 0.17
CA HIS A 211 8.75 -2.20 0.53
C HIS A 211 7.70 -1.23 -0.02
N VAL A 212 7.25 -0.32 0.85
CA VAL A 212 6.29 0.74 0.53
C VAL A 212 6.90 2.07 0.93
N GLU A 213 6.94 3.02 0.01
CA GLU A 213 7.59 4.33 0.18
C GLU A 213 6.69 5.45 -0.31
N ASN A 214 6.75 6.62 0.33
CA ASN A 214 5.98 7.80 -0.06
C ASN A 214 4.47 7.52 -0.18
N ALA A 215 3.95 6.60 0.65
CA ALA A 215 2.55 6.21 0.66
C ALA A 215 1.69 7.42 1.01
N ARG A 216 0.67 7.68 0.18
CA ARG A 216 -0.21 8.84 0.29
C ARG A 216 -1.60 8.53 -0.24
N ILE A 217 -2.60 9.27 0.25
CA ILE A 217 -3.92 9.35 -0.37
C ILE A 217 -4.00 10.68 -1.13
N LYS A 218 -4.25 10.60 -2.43
CA LYS A 218 -4.60 11.75 -3.26
C LYS A 218 -6.11 11.91 -3.26
N ILE A 219 -6.61 13.11 -2.95
CA ILE A 219 -8.02 13.48 -3.04
C ILE A 219 -8.15 14.57 -4.08
N THR A 220 -9.03 14.39 -5.07
CA THR A 220 -9.39 15.41 -6.06
C THR A 220 -10.77 15.96 -5.72
N LEU A 221 -10.91 17.28 -5.66
CA LEU A 221 -12.18 17.98 -5.41
C LEU A 221 -12.73 18.59 -6.70
N LYS A 222 -14.07 18.67 -6.77
CA LYS A 222 -14.85 19.32 -7.83
C LYS A 222 -14.79 20.85 -7.76
#